data_AF-A0A3Q0IWP4-F1
#
_entry.id   AF-A0A3Q0IWP4-F1
#
_cell.length_a   1.000
_cell.length_b   1.000
_cell.length_c   1.000
_cell.angle_alpha   90.00
_cell.angle_beta   90.00
_cell.angle_gamma   90.00
#
_symmetry.space_group_name_H-M   'P 1'
#
loop_
_entity.id
_entity.type
_entity.pdbx_description
1 polymer ?
#
loop_
_entity_poly.entity_id
_entity_poly.type
_entity_poly.pdbx_seq_one_letter_code
_entity_poly.pdbx_strand_id
1 'polypeptide(L)'
;MDEDTRRTVPISAFIHYCNVLLYQRYANVHASAYGHHQEAMSLNAIVGSDPTIPKPIAAYLNAIGEFIDPNGRRWVPDKLPARTVVAHVPGSFGRVGPNTHYAYGSVPSPAITLLTLLADIAHTTQDLPVQWNLPVGFRPAVAAHAALPTSSMLGYRTATNIGNDIAEMYTQFGLHIDWANVDAPIIITPSTAGIPVTRVFMDYVSNALSQTSIPNAPINITPTGSQSILLFGI
;
A
#
# COMPACT_ATOMS: atom_id res chain seq x y z
N MET A 1 -17.77 -6.00 -0.51
CA MET A 1 -17.93 -4.82 0.34
C MET A 1 -19.37 -4.41 0.23
N ASP A 2 -20.12 -4.44 1.33
CA ASP A 2 -21.50 -3.97 1.38
C ASP A 2 -21.57 -2.44 1.09
N GLU A 3 -22.78 -1.95 0.81
CA GLU A 3 -22.98 -0.56 0.38
C GLU A 3 -22.71 0.45 1.50
N ASP A 4 -22.99 0.08 2.76
CA ASP A 4 -22.72 0.93 3.92
C ASP A 4 -21.20 1.08 4.18
N THR A 5 -20.42 0.02 4.02
CA THR A 5 -18.96 0.09 4.09
C THR A 5 -18.38 0.88 2.92
N ARG A 6 -18.99 0.85 1.73
CA ARG A 6 -18.59 1.71 0.60
C ARG A 6 -18.84 3.18 0.85
N ARG A 7 -19.83 3.52 1.68
CA ARG A 7 -20.08 4.90 2.12
C ARG A 7 -19.04 5.35 3.15
N THR A 8 -18.57 4.43 4.00
CA THR A 8 -17.61 4.76 5.07
C THR A 8 -16.13 4.65 4.64
N VAL A 9 -15.79 3.70 3.77
CA VAL A 9 -14.43 3.45 3.28
C VAL A 9 -14.45 3.42 1.75
N PRO A 10 -13.96 4.47 1.08
CA PRO A 10 -13.77 4.47 -0.36
C PRO A 10 -12.85 3.34 -0.82
N ILE A 11 -13.07 2.87 -2.05
CA ILE A 11 -12.28 1.78 -2.64
C ILE A 11 -10.79 2.12 -2.69
N SER A 12 -10.41 3.36 -2.97
CA SER A 12 -9.00 3.80 -2.97
C SER A 12 -8.37 3.72 -1.58
N ALA A 13 -9.09 4.12 -0.54
CA ALA A 13 -8.65 3.99 0.85
C ALA A 13 -8.48 2.52 1.25
N PHE A 14 -9.42 1.66 0.87
CA PHE A 14 -9.31 0.22 1.09
C PHE A 14 -8.10 -0.40 0.37
N ILE A 15 -7.88 -0.06 -0.90
CA ILE A 15 -6.73 -0.53 -1.68
C ILE A 15 -5.42 -0.05 -1.05
N HIS A 16 -5.36 1.22 -0.62
CA HIS A 16 -4.18 1.77 0.04
C HIS A 16 -3.88 1.06 1.36
N TYR A 17 -4.90 0.86 2.21
CA TYR A 17 -4.81 0.08 3.45
C TYR A 17 -4.25 -1.32 3.21
N CYS A 18 -4.81 -2.08 2.25
CA CYS A 18 -4.29 -3.40 1.92
C CYS A 18 -2.83 -3.36 1.42
N ASN A 19 -2.46 -2.37 0.61
CA ASN A 19 -1.09 -2.23 0.10
C ASN A 19 -0.09 -1.93 1.23
N VAL A 20 -0.47 -1.11 2.22
CA VAL A 20 0.36 -0.84 3.41
C VAL A 20 0.57 -2.11 4.23
N LEU A 21 -0.46 -2.93 4.43
CA LEU A 21 -0.33 -4.23 5.11
C LEU A 21 0.60 -5.19 4.36
N LEU A 22 0.46 -5.27 3.04
CA LEU A 22 1.35 -6.05 2.17
C LEU A 22 2.80 -5.59 2.30
N TYR A 23 3.00 -4.28 2.30
CA TYR A 23 4.30 -3.66 2.44
C TYR A 23 4.92 -3.90 3.82
N GLN A 24 4.12 -3.83 4.91
CA GLN A 24 4.55 -4.18 6.27
C GLN A 24 5.02 -5.64 6.35
N ARG A 25 4.21 -6.60 5.88
CA ARG A 25 4.59 -8.01 5.88
C ARG A 25 5.88 -8.24 5.11
N TYR A 26 5.97 -7.65 3.93
CA TYR A 26 7.17 -7.73 3.10
C TYR A 26 8.40 -7.15 3.83
N ALA A 27 8.28 -5.97 4.45
CA ALA A 27 9.37 -5.35 5.23
C ALA A 27 9.80 -6.22 6.43
N ASN A 28 8.86 -6.86 7.13
CA ASN A 28 9.16 -7.76 8.25
C ASN A 28 9.94 -9.02 7.80
N VAL A 29 9.58 -9.61 6.66
CA VAL A 29 10.33 -10.75 6.09
C VAL A 29 11.73 -10.30 5.67
N HIS A 30 11.84 -9.16 4.99
CA HIS A 30 13.14 -8.63 4.57
C HIS A 30 14.03 -8.22 5.73
N ALA A 31 13.47 -7.65 6.80
CA ALA A 31 14.22 -7.35 8.01
C ALA A 31 14.81 -8.62 8.61
N SER A 32 14.04 -9.71 8.62
CA SER A 32 14.48 -11.01 9.13
C SER A 32 15.56 -11.66 8.25
N ALA A 33 15.52 -11.46 6.93
CA ALA A 33 16.47 -12.05 5.98
C ALA A 33 17.74 -11.21 5.74
N TYR A 34 17.65 -9.87 5.84
CA TYR A 34 18.69 -8.94 5.38
C TYR A 34 19.04 -7.82 6.38
N GLY A 35 18.41 -7.75 7.57
CA GLY A 35 18.77 -6.81 8.64
C GLY A 35 18.18 -5.40 8.53
N HIS A 36 17.18 -5.18 7.67
CA HIS A 36 16.51 -3.88 7.49
C HIS A 36 15.43 -3.58 8.56
N HIS A 37 15.80 -3.63 9.85
CA HIS A 37 14.82 -3.58 10.95
C HIS A 37 14.14 -2.21 11.16
N GLN A 38 14.81 -1.10 10.87
CA GLN A 38 14.28 0.24 11.18
C GLN A 38 12.95 0.55 10.47
N GLU A 39 12.84 0.16 9.20
CA GLU A 39 11.61 0.35 8.45
C GLU A 39 10.51 -0.58 8.95
N ALA A 40 10.83 -1.86 9.13
CA ALA A 40 9.90 -2.84 9.69
C ALA A 40 9.32 -2.35 11.04
N MET A 41 10.19 -1.83 11.92
CA MET A 41 9.77 -1.23 13.20
C MET A 41 8.85 -0.02 13.00
N SER A 42 9.17 0.86 12.05
CA SER A 42 8.36 2.05 11.75
C SER A 42 6.98 1.67 11.20
N LEU A 43 6.92 0.69 10.30
CA LEU A 43 5.66 0.14 9.79
C LEU A 43 4.84 -0.52 10.88
N ASN A 44 5.46 -1.33 11.74
CA ASN A 44 4.78 -1.97 12.85
C ASN A 44 4.19 -0.93 13.83
N ALA A 45 4.89 0.19 14.06
CA ALA A 45 4.38 1.29 14.87
C ALA A 45 3.19 2.03 14.22
N ILE A 46 3.17 2.16 12.89
CA ILE A 46 2.07 2.82 12.16
C ILE A 46 0.85 1.90 12.05
N VAL A 47 1.04 0.62 11.69
CA VAL A 47 -0.06 -0.33 11.49
C VAL A 47 -0.69 -0.78 12.81
N GLY A 48 0.11 -0.86 13.88
CA GLY A 48 -0.34 -1.39 15.17
C GLY A 48 -0.25 -2.91 15.26
N SER A 49 -0.63 -3.45 16.43
CA SER A 49 -0.50 -4.88 16.75
C SER A 49 -1.60 -5.75 16.15
N ASP A 50 -2.81 -5.22 15.97
CA ASP A 50 -3.98 -6.02 15.63
C ASP A 50 -4.87 -5.33 14.57
N PRO A 51 -4.35 -5.06 13.36
CA PRO A 51 -5.17 -4.55 12.27
C PRO A 51 -6.25 -5.57 11.88
N THR A 52 -7.44 -5.10 11.54
CA THR A 52 -8.50 -5.92 10.97
C THR A 52 -8.20 -6.17 9.50
N ILE A 53 -8.05 -7.44 9.11
CA ILE A 53 -7.61 -7.79 7.76
C ILE A 53 -8.63 -8.74 7.11
N PRO A 54 -9.15 -8.39 5.92
CA PRO A 54 -10.01 -9.29 5.16
C PRO A 54 -9.28 -10.61 4.87
N LYS A 55 -9.96 -11.75 5.09
CA LYS A 55 -9.39 -13.10 4.92
C LYS A 55 -8.61 -13.33 3.62
N PRO A 56 -9.08 -12.87 2.43
CA PRO A 56 -8.31 -13.05 1.20
C PRO A 56 -6.96 -12.33 1.22
N ILE A 57 -6.91 -11.15 1.84
CA ILE A 57 -5.67 -10.39 2.01
C ILE A 57 -4.77 -11.07 3.05
N ALA A 58 -5.34 -11.59 4.14
CA ALA A 58 -4.58 -12.37 5.12
C ALA A 58 -3.95 -13.63 4.49
N ALA A 59 -4.68 -14.35 3.65
CA ALA A 59 -4.17 -15.52 2.92
C ALA A 59 -3.00 -15.13 1.98
N TYR A 60 -3.15 -14.03 1.23
CA TYR A 60 -2.09 -13.51 0.38
C TYR A 60 -0.86 -13.07 1.19
N LEU A 61 -1.06 -12.36 2.30
CA LEU A 61 0.00 -11.91 3.22
C LEU A 61 0.78 -13.09 3.80
N ASN A 62 0.10 -14.17 4.19
CA ASN A 62 0.74 -15.37 4.70
C ASN A 62 1.59 -16.10 3.65
N ALA A 63 1.25 -15.97 2.36
CA ALA A 63 2.05 -16.50 1.26
C ALA A 63 3.30 -15.66 0.97
N ILE A 64 3.38 -14.41 1.44
CA ILE A 64 4.59 -13.59 1.35
C ILE A 64 5.57 -14.04 2.43
N GLY A 65 6.66 -14.65 1.99
CA GLY A 65 7.70 -15.08 2.89
C GLY A 65 8.66 -16.07 2.25
N GLU A 66 9.49 -16.63 3.11
CA GLU A 66 10.23 -17.81 2.75
C GLU A 66 9.28 -19.01 2.60
N PHE A 67 9.46 -19.79 1.54
CA PHE A 67 8.78 -21.07 1.40
C PHE A 67 9.75 -22.15 0.91
N ILE A 68 9.51 -23.38 1.33
CA ILE A 68 10.21 -24.55 0.81
C ILE A 68 9.29 -25.21 -0.20
N ASP A 69 9.75 -25.37 -1.44
CA ASP A 69 8.96 -26.04 -2.48
C ASP A 69 8.92 -27.57 -2.25
N PRO A 70 8.08 -28.32 -2.99
CA PRO A 70 7.99 -29.78 -2.84
C PRO A 70 9.30 -30.53 -3.12
N ASN A 71 10.28 -29.89 -3.78
CA ASN A 71 11.60 -30.47 -4.05
C ASN A 71 12.61 -30.15 -2.94
N GLY A 72 12.18 -29.51 -1.85
CA GLY A 72 13.05 -29.13 -0.74
C GLY A 72 13.84 -27.84 -1.01
N ARG A 73 13.57 -27.11 -2.10
CA ARG A 73 14.27 -25.86 -2.38
C ARG A 73 13.67 -24.74 -1.55
N ARG A 74 14.54 -24.07 -0.79
CA ARG A 74 14.21 -22.86 -0.04
C ARG A 74 14.18 -21.66 -0.99
N TRP A 75 13.03 -21.01 -1.06
CA TRP A 75 12.81 -19.76 -1.77
C TRP A 75 12.71 -18.63 -0.76
N VAL A 76 13.58 -17.63 -0.88
CA VAL A 76 13.59 -16.44 -0.03
C VAL A 76 13.28 -15.24 -0.92
N PRO A 77 12.47 -14.26 -0.47
CA PRO A 77 12.20 -13.06 -1.26
C PRO A 77 13.49 -12.33 -1.65
N ASP A 78 13.63 -12.00 -2.93
CA ASP A 78 14.79 -11.27 -3.45
C ASP A 78 14.97 -9.90 -2.80
N LYS A 79 16.22 -9.47 -2.66
CA LYS A 79 16.59 -8.17 -2.08
C LYS A 79 15.76 -7.05 -2.71
N LEU A 80 15.27 -6.16 -1.84
CA LEU A 80 14.56 -4.94 -2.23
C LEU A 80 15.26 -4.23 -3.39
N PRO A 81 14.54 -3.91 -4.49
CA PRO A 81 15.02 -2.95 -5.46
C PRO A 81 15.40 -1.67 -4.71
N ALA A 82 16.51 -1.04 -5.11
CA ALA A 82 16.93 0.21 -4.51
C ALA A 82 15.79 1.22 -4.61
N ARG A 83 15.33 1.71 -3.46
CA ARG A 83 14.24 2.68 -3.41
C ARG A 83 14.72 4.01 -3.92
N THR A 84 13.81 4.69 -4.60
CA THR A 84 13.98 6.08 -4.96
C THR A 84 12.97 6.90 -4.18
N VAL A 85 13.43 8.02 -3.66
CA VAL A 85 12.52 9.07 -3.21
C VAL A 85 12.12 9.85 -4.45
N VAL A 86 10.85 9.77 -4.82
CA VAL A 86 10.29 10.47 -5.98
C VAL A 86 9.21 11.40 -5.47
N ALA A 87 9.30 12.69 -5.84
CA ALA A 87 8.37 13.72 -5.35
C ALA A 87 8.20 13.70 -3.81
N HIS A 88 9.29 13.43 -3.08
CA HIS A 88 9.32 13.32 -1.62
C HIS A 88 8.47 12.18 -1.01
N VAL A 89 8.05 11.20 -1.81
CA VAL A 89 7.35 9.99 -1.35
C VAL A 89 8.27 8.77 -1.43
N PRO A 90 8.71 8.24 -0.29
CA PRO A 90 9.38 6.96 -0.20
C PRO A 90 8.43 5.78 -0.45
N GLY A 91 9.00 4.63 -0.83
CA GLY A 91 8.20 3.45 -1.23
C GLY A 91 7.89 3.39 -2.72
N SER A 92 8.71 4.06 -3.54
CA SER A 92 8.66 4.00 -5.00
C SER A 92 9.98 3.55 -5.62
N PHE A 93 9.94 3.19 -6.90
CA PHE A 93 11.08 2.70 -7.68
C PHE A 93 11.42 3.62 -8.85
N GLY A 94 10.92 4.85 -8.83
CA GLY A 94 11.23 5.83 -9.87
C GLY A 94 10.24 5.76 -11.01
N ARG A 95 10.66 6.37 -12.11
CA ARG A 95 9.91 6.39 -13.36
C ARG A 95 9.72 4.96 -13.86
N VAL A 96 8.50 4.57 -14.22
CA VAL A 96 8.25 3.23 -14.78
C VAL A 96 8.90 3.09 -16.16
N GLY A 97 9.82 2.15 -16.27
CA GLY A 97 10.55 1.87 -17.50
C GLY A 97 11.16 0.47 -17.51
N PRO A 98 11.99 0.15 -18.51
CA PRO A 98 12.56 -1.18 -18.68
C PRO A 98 13.28 -1.71 -17.43
N ASN A 99 13.87 -0.83 -16.62
CA ASN A 99 14.66 -1.21 -15.44
C ASN A 99 13.91 -1.10 -14.11
N THR A 100 12.64 -0.70 -14.12
CA THR A 100 11.88 -0.43 -12.87
C THR A 100 10.49 -1.06 -12.89
N HIS A 101 9.96 -1.42 -14.06
CA HIS A 101 8.62 -2.01 -14.20
C HIS A 101 8.45 -3.30 -13.39
N TYR A 102 9.48 -4.15 -13.34
CA TYR A 102 9.45 -5.40 -12.58
C TYR A 102 9.29 -5.14 -11.07
N ALA A 103 9.90 -4.07 -10.54
CA ALA A 103 9.79 -3.73 -9.13
C ALA A 103 8.34 -3.38 -8.75
N TYR A 104 7.64 -2.65 -9.60
CA TYR A 104 6.22 -2.35 -9.41
C TYR A 104 5.29 -3.55 -9.65
N GLY A 105 5.75 -4.58 -10.36
CA GLY A 105 5.01 -5.84 -10.55
C GLY A 105 5.22 -6.87 -9.44
N SER A 106 6.34 -6.77 -8.71
CA SER A 106 6.77 -7.78 -7.73
C SER A 106 6.74 -7.30 -6.28
N VAL A 107 6.76 -5.98 -6.03
CA VAL A 107 6.81 -5.39 -4.69
C VAL A 107 5.64 -4.44 -4.47
N PRO A 108 4.95 -4.49 -3.33
CA PRO A 108 3.91 -3.51 -2.98
C PRO A 108 4.47 -2.08 -3.00
N SER A 109 3.70 -1.13 -3.53
CA SER A 109 4.06 0.28 -3.58
C SER A 109 2.95 1.16 -2.99
N PRO A 110 2.98 1.43 -1.67
CA PRO A 110 2.00 2.27 -1.00
C PRO A 110 1.94 3.71 -1.56
N ALA A 111 3.04 4.21 -2.11
CA ALA A 111 3.12 5.53 -2.73
C ALA A 111 2.11 5.70 -3.87
N ILE A 112 1.98 4.68 -4.72
CA ILE A 112 1.11 4.70 -5.89
C ILE A 112 -0.37 4.63 -5.49
N THR A 113 -0.70 3.78 -4.51
CA THR A 113 -2.08 3.67 -4.03
C THR A 113 -2.51 4.89 -3.23
N LEU A 114 -1.58 5.55 -2.53
CA LEU A 114 -1.87 6.83 -1.89
C LEU A 114 -2.21 7.89 -2.94
N LEU A 115 -1.40 8.03 -3.99
CA LEU A 115 -1.65 9.02 -5.05
C LEU A 115 -3.05 8.88 -5.65
N THR A 116 -3.55 7.65 -5.73
CA THR A 116 -4.93 7.38 -6.16
C THR A 116 -5.98 7.89 -5.16
N LEU A 117 -5.76 7.66 -3.85
CA LEU A 117 -6.64 8.19 -2.80
C LEU A 117 -6.62 9.73 -2.77
N LEU A 118 -5.45 10.34 -2.93
CA LEU A 118 -5.28 11.78 -2.98
C LEU A 118 -5.98 12.42 -4.20
N ALA A 119 -6.03 11.69 -5.33
CA ALA A 119 -6.77 12.14 -6.51
C ALA A 119 -8.29 12.14 -6.26
N ASP A 120 -8.81 11.14 -5.54
CA ASP A 120 -10.22 11.12 -5.14
C ASP A 120 -10.57 12.26 -4.18
N ILE A 121 -9.72 12.53 -3.18
CA ILE A 121 -9.91 13.62 -2.22
C ILE A 121 -9.98 14.96 -2.97
N ALA A 122 -9.09 15.21 -3.92
CA ALA A 122 -9.06 16.48 -4.63
C ALA A 122 -10.07 16.60 -5.77
N HIS A 123 -10.46 15.49 -6.41
CA HIS A 123 -11.65 15.51 -7.27
C HIS A 123 -12.89 15.90 -6.48
N THR A 124 -12.99 15.46 -5.22
CA THR A 124 -14.11 15.78 -4.33
C THR A 124 -14.06 17.22 -3.81
N THR A 125 -12.89 17.72 -3.41
CA THR A 125 -12.75 19.00 -2.67
C THR A 125 -12.29 20.18 -3.53
N GLN A 126 -11.62 19.92 -4.66
CA GLN A 126 -10.97 20.94 -5.51
C GLN A 126 -11.49 20.90 -6.96
N ASP A 127 -12.53 20.10 -7.24
CA ASP A 127 -13.12 19.91 -8.59
C ASP A 127 -12.08 19.55 -9.68
N LEU A 128 -11.08 18.73 -9.31
CA LEU A 128 -10.12 18.23 -10.29
C LEU A 128 -10.80 17.38 -11.36
N PRO A 129 -10.25 17.30 -12.58
CA PRO A 129 -10.75 16.39 -13.59
C PRO A 129 -10.77 14.94 -13.11
N VAL A 130 -11.84 14.20 -13.47
CA VAL A 130 -11.99 12.75 -13.24
C VAL A 130 -10.79 11.95 -13.78
N GLN A 131 -10.15 12.47 -14.84
CA GLN A 131 -8.90 11.95 -15.37
C GLN A 131 -7.71 12.67 -14.72
N TRP A 132 -6.97 11.94 -13.90
CA TRP A 132 -5.73 12.40 -13.27
C TRP A 132 -4.55 11.53 -13.75
N ASN A 133 -3.32 12.00 -13.48
CA ASN A 133 -2.11 11.27 -13.86
C ASN A 133 -1.08 11.32 -12.72
N LEU A 134 -0.22 10.30 -12.63
CA LEU A 134 0.88 10.27 -11.66
C LEU A 134 1.82 11.48 -11.86
N PRO A 135 2.61 11.93 -10.87
CA PRO A 135 3.65 12.92 -11.08
C PRO A 135 4.71 12.47 -12.10
N VAL A 136 5.40 13.41 -12.75
CA VAL A 136 6.37 13.13 -13.84
C VAL A 136 7.42 12.10 -13.42
N GLY A 137 7.85 12.12 -12.15
CA GLY A 137 8.81 11.18 -11.60
C GLY A 137 8.35 9.72 -11.54
N PHE A 138 7.05 9.45 -11.64
CA PHE A 138 6.47 8.09 -11.63
C PHE A 138 5.94 7.66 -12.99
N ARG A 139 5.52 8.60 -13.86
CA ARG A 139 4.90 8.31 -15.16
C ARG A 139 5.77 7.40 -16.05
N PRO A 140 5.19 6.46 -16.81
CA PRO A 140 5.95 5.63 -17.74
C PRO A 140 6.87 6.40 -18.72
N ALA A 141 7.95 5.75 -19.15
CA ALA A 141 8.99 6.32 -20.01
C ALA A 141 8.52 6.76 -21.42
N VAL A 142 7.44 6.17 -21.94
CA VAL A 142 7.01 6.31 -23.35
C VAL A 142 5.84 7.30 -23.49
N ALA A 143 5.91 8.12 -24.54
CA ALA A 143 5.30 9.45 -24.72
C ALA A 143 3.78 9.54 -24.92
N ALA A 144 3.25 10.76 -24.68
CA ALA A 144 1.99 11.42 -25.08
C ALA A 144 0.63 10.69 -24.94
N HIS A 145 0.57 9.36 -25.05
CA HIS A 145 -0.64 8.54 -24.96
C HIS A 145 -0.53 7.40 -23.94
N ALA A 146 0.41 7.48 -23.00
CA ALA A 146 0.32 6.73 -21.73
C ALA A 146 -0.93 7.09 -20.89
N ALA A 147 -1.75 8.01 -21.39
CA ALA A 147 -3.04 8.46 -20.88
C ALA A 147 -4.20 7.45 -21.07
N LEU A 148 -3.96 6.24 -21.58
CA LEU A 148 -4.92 5.16 -21.43
C LEU A 148 -4.39 4.16 -20.40
N PRO A 149 -4.97 4.13 -19.19
CA PRO A 149 -4.77 3.04 -18.26
C PRO A 149 -5.03 1.75 -19.03
N THR A 150 -4.02 0.91 -19.24
CA THR A 150 -4.34 -0.49 -19.06
C THR A 150 -4.60 -0.59 -17.57
N SER A 151 -5.77 -1.11 -17.21
CA SER A 151 -6.26 -1.31 -15.84
C SER A 151 -5.34 -2.19 -14.97
N SER A 152 -4.12 -2.46 -15.43
CA SER A 152 -3.29 -3.59 -15.04
C SER A 152 -1.87 -3.17 -14.61
N MET A 153 -1.47 -1.90 -14.75
CA MET A 153 -0.18 -1.43 -14.21
C MET A 153 -0.41 -0.21 -13.32
N LEU A 154 0.08 -0.28 -12.08
CA LEU A 154 0.06 0.81 -11.08
C LEU A 154 -1.31 1.23 -10.55
N GLY A 155 -2.40 0.54 -10.90
CA GLY A 155 -3.73 0.86 -10.33
C GLY A 155 -4.32 2.18 -10.82
N TYR A 156 -3.89 2.67 -12.00
CA TYR A 156 -4.53 3.79 -12.67
C TYR A 156 -6.04 3.59 -12.76
N ARG A 157 -6.77 4.51 -12.15
CA ARG A 157 -8.24 4.57 -12.19
C ARG A 157 -8.67 6.02 -12.29
N THR A 158 -9.86 6.24 -12.82
CA THR A 158 -10.51 7.55 -12.72
C THR A 158 -10.70 7.93 -11.26
N ALA A 159 -10.53 9.22 -10.95
CA ALA A 159 -10.87 9.73 -9.63
C ALA A 159 -12.39 9.58 -9.41
N THR A 160 -12.78 9.25 -8.18
CA THR A 160 -14.18 9.09 -7.77
C THR A 160 -14.51 10.08 -6.69
N ASN A 161 -15.70 10.66 -6.72
CA ASN A 161 -16.20 11.48 -5.62
C ASN A 161 -16.46 10.57 -4.42
N ILE A 162 -15.81 10.86 -3.28
CA ILE A 162 -15.87 10.05 -2.06
C ILE A 162 -16.75 10.64 -0.96
N GLY A 163 -17.43 11.77 -1.23
CA GLY A 163 -18.16 12.54 -0.23
C GLY A 163 -17.28 13.56 0.48
N ASN A 164 -17.81 14.77 0.68
CA ASN A 164 -17.07 15.88 1.29
C ASN A 164 -16.70 15.58 2.75
N ASP A 165 -17.59 14.93 3.49
CA ASP A 165 -17.37 14.49 4.86
C ASP A 165 -16.19 13.52 4.99
N ILE A 166 -16.10 12.54 4.10
CA ILE A 166 -14.98 11.58 4.05
C ILE A 166 -13.69 12.28 3.62
N ALA A 167 -13.75 13.16 2.62
CA ALA A 167 -12.58 13.89 2.13
C ALA A 167 -12.01 14.85 3.20
N GLU A 168 -12.87 15.57 3.93
CA GLU A 168 -12.48 16.42 5.06
C GLU A 168 -11.84 15.59 6.18
N MET A 169 -12.44 14.46 6.55
CA MET A 169 -11.90 13.57 7.57
C MET A 169 -10.52 13.01 7.17
N TYR A 170 -10.31 12.58 5.93
CA TYR A 170 -8.99 12.14 5.46
C TYR A 170 -7.95 13.26 5.43
N THR A 171 -8.37 14.48 5.11
CA THR A 171 -7.52 15.66 5.22
C THR A 171 -7.08 15.89 6.67
N GLN A 172 -7.99 15.73 7.64
CA GLN A 172 -7.67 15.81 9.07
C GLN A 172 -6.72 14.69 9.54
N PHE A 173 -6.72 13.53 8.88
CA PHE A 173 -5.72 12.47 9.12
C PHE A 173 -4.34 12.78 8.54
N GLY A 174 -4.16 13.96 7.94
CA GLY A 174 -2.93 14.41 7.32
C GLY A 174 -2.80 14.03 5.84
N LEU A 175 -3.86 13.47 5.22
CA LEU A 175 -3.86 13.09 3.81
C LEU A 175 -4.29 14.29 2.95
N HIS A 176 -3.33 15.13 2.59
CA HIS A 176 -3.55 16.28 1.73
C HIS A 176 -2.49 16.36 0.64
N ILE A 177 -2.84 17.07 -0.43
CA ILE A 177 -1.99 17.21 -1.60
C ILE A 177 -2.24 18.59 -2.22
N ASP A 178 -1.14 19.27 -2.50
CA ASP A 178 -1.15 20.50 -3.27
C ASP A 178 -1.08 20.17 -4.76
N TRP A 179 -2.24 20.04 -5.40
CA TRP A 179 -2.32 19.75 -6.84
C TRP A 179 -1.95 20.93 -7.73
N ALA A 180 -1.83 22.15 -7.20
CA ALA A 180 -1.28 23.27 -7.98
C ALA A 180 0.20 23.03 -8.30
N ASN A 181 0.89 22.16 -7.56
CA ASN A 181 2.27 21.75 -7.79
C ASN A 181 2.39 20.23 -7.94
N VAL A 182 1.77 19.64 -8.97
CA VAL A 182 1.86 18.18 -9.26
C VAL A 182 3.32 17.68 -9.38
N ASP A 183 4.28 18.59 -9.59
CA ASP A 183 5.72 18.33 -9.67
C ASP A 183 6.51 18.57 -8.34
N ALA A 184 5.87 18.97 -7.24
CA ALA A 184 6.49 19.30 -5.93
C ALA A 184 5.67 18.70 -4.73
N PRO A 185 6.18 18.68 -3.48
CA PRO A 185 6.10 17.54 -2.56
C PRO A 185 4.69 17.15 -2.12
N ILE A 186 4.41 15.85 -2.15
CA ILE A 186 3.31 15.24 -1.40
C ILE A 186 3.67 15.33 0.08
N ILE A 187 3.07 16.26 0.81
CA ILE A 187 3.35 16.44 2.24
C ILE A 187 2.41 15.54 3.05
N ILE A 188 2.93 14.40 3.49
CA ILE A 188 2.28 13.54 4.47
C ILE A 188 2.97 13.81 5.80
N THR A 189 2.35 14.63 6.64
CA THR A 189 2.86 14.91 7.97
C THR A 189 2.05 14.14 9.01
N PRO A 190 2.66 13.28 9.85
CA PRO A 190 4.05 12.79 9.84
C PRO A 190 4.15 11.38 9.22
N SER A 191 4.82 11.26 8.07
CA SER A 191 5.25 9.96 7.54
C SER A 191 6.44 9.42 8.37
N THR A 192 6.22 8.49 9.29
CA THR A 192 7.34 7.80 9.97
C THR A 192 8.09 6.97 8.93
N ALA A 193 9.41 7.11 8.85
CA ALA A 193 10.28 6.46 7.87
C ALA A 193 9.94 6.74 6.39
N GLY A 194 9.20 7.82 6.11
CA GLY A 194 8.85 8.18 4.74
C GLY A 194 7.72 7.37 4.13
N ILE A 195 6.98 6.61 4.95
CA ILE A 195 5.94 5.74 4.46
C ILE A 195 4.65 6.57 4.34
N PRO A 196 3.98 6.55 3.19
CA PRO A 196 2.92 7.49 2.89
C PRO A 196 1.57 7.12 3.56
N VAL A 197 1.56 6.96 4.89
CA VAL A 197 0.38 6.56 5.66
C VAL A 197 0.49 7.01 7.12
N THR A 198 -0.64 7.31 7.75
CA THR A 198 -0.72 7.67 9.16
C THR A 198 -1.39 6.56 9.98
N ARG A 199 -1.03 6.46 11.26
CA ARG A 199 -1.66 5.50 12.18
C ARG A 199 -3.17 5.73 12.31
N VAL A 200 -3.59 6.99 12.38
CA VAL A 200 -5.00 7.37 12.48
C VAL A 200 -5.80 6.84 11.29
N PHE A 201 -5.25 6.93 10.08
CA PHE A 201 -5.86 6.33 8.89
C PHE A 201 -5.96 4.81 8.99
N MET A 202 -4.89 4.12 9.41
CA MET A 202 -4.88 2.65 9.57
C MET A 202 -5.92 2.19 10.59
N ASP A 203 -5.98 2.85 11.75
CA ASP A 203 -6.94 2.56 12.81
C ASP A 203 -8.38 2.80 12.33
N TYR A 204 -8.64 3.89 11.61
CA TYR A 204 -9.96 4.18 11.05
C TYR A 204 -10.45 3.08 10.09
N VAL A 205 -9.63 2.72 9.09
CA VAL A 205 -10.03 1.71 8.10
C VAL A 205 -10.16 0.34 8.76
N SER A 206 -9.25 -0.01 9.67
CA SER A 206 -9.34 -1.24 10.47
C SER A 206 -10.65 -1.32 11.26
N ASN A 207 -11.03 -0.25 11.95
CA ASN A 207 -12.28 -0.18 12.72
C ASN A 207 -13.52 -0.24 11.84
N ALA A 208 -13.51 0.43 10.69
CA ALA A 208 -14.62 0.34 9.74
C ALA A 208 -14.78 -1.10 9.23
N LEU A 209 -13.67 -1.79 8.90
CA LEU A 209 -13.68 -3.18 8.44
C LEU A 209 -14.13 -4.18 9.52
N SER A 210 -13.85 -3.91 10.80
CA SER A 210 -14.24 -4.80 11.90
C SER A 210 -15.75 -4.83 12.14
N GLN A 211 -16.44 -3.76 11.73
CA GLN A 211 -17.89 -3.64 11.81
C GLN A 211 -18.61 -4.30 10.63
N THR A 212 -17.87 -4.78 9.63
CA THR A 212 -18.45 -5.40 8.43
C THR A 212 -18.66 -6.89 8.61
N SER A 213 -19.54 -7.45 7.77
CA SER A 213 -19.70 -8.90 7.65
C SER A 213 -18.57 -9.58 6.85
N ILE A 214 -17.54 -8.82 6.43
CA ILE A 214 -16.40 -9.38 5.70
C ILE A 214 -15.67 -10.33 6.65
N PRO A 215 -15.42 -11.59 6.26
CA PRO A 215 -14.63 -12.50 7.07
C PRO A 215 -13.25 -11.89 7.33
N ASN A 216 -12.96 -11.61 8.60
CA ASN A 216 -11.68 -11.08 9.04
C ASN A 216 -10.84 -12.22 9.66
N ALA A 217 -9.52 -12.08 9.61
CA ALA A 217 -8.59 -13.00 10.28
C ALA A 217 -7.53 -12.20 11.06
N PRO A 218 -7.17 -12.63 12.27
CA PRO A 218 -5.97 -12.13 12.93
C PRO A 218 -4.73 -12.60 12.15
N ILE A 219 -3.73 -11.74 12.00
CA ILE A 219 -2.43 -12.14 11.46
C ILE A 219 -1.51 -12.53 12.61
N ASN A 220 -0.87 -13.70 12.50
CA ASN A 220 0.35 -13.98 13.24
C ASN A 220 1.48 -13.18 12.56
N ILE A 221 1.73 -11.96 13.04
CA ILE A 221 2.74 -11.04 12.47
C ILE A 221 4.15 -11.42 12.94
N THR A 222 4.27 -12.47 13.75
CA THR A 222 5.54 -13.04 14.16
C THR A 222 6.34 -13.46 12.92
N PRO A 223 7.66 -13.15 12.88
CA PRO A 223 8.54 -13.76 11.91
C PRO A 223 8.34 -15.27 11.99
N THR A 224 8.14 -15.92 10.86
CA THR A 224 8.24 -17.38 10.77
C THR A 224 9.69 -17.80 10.97
N GLY A 225 10.22 -17.57 12.17
CA GLY A 225 11.35 -18.28 12.73
C GLY A 225 10.76 -19.30 13.69
N SER A 226 10.87 -20.59 13.33
CA SER A 226 10.35 -21.75 14.08
C SER A 226 8.88 -22.08 13.81
N GLN A 227 8.56 -22.51 12.59
CA GLN A 227 7.62 -23.63 12.51
C GLN A 227 8.39 -24.90 12.85
N SER A 228 8.24 -25.34 14.10
CA SER A 228 8.57 -26.70 14.50
C SER A 228 7.88 -27.63 13.53
N ILE A 229 8.68 -28.38 12.78
CA ILE A 229 8.23 -29.49 11.95
C ILE A 229 7.48 -30.44 12.90
N LEU A 230 6.15 -30.46 12.81
CA LEU A 230 5.38 -31.61 13.25
C LEU A 230 5.69 -32.73 12.27
N LEU A 231 6.75 -33.48 12.59
CA LEU A 231 6.96 -34.82 12.06
C LEU A 231 5.75 -35.64 12.49
N PHE A 232 4.81 -35.83 11.57
CA PHE A 232 3.90 -36.97 11.66
C PHE A 232 4.76 -38.22 11.47
N GLY A 233 4.91 -38.97 12.55
CA GLY A 233 5.62 -40.24 12.55
C GLY A 233 4.97 -41.25 11.61
N ILE A 234 5.83 -41.91 10.84
CA ILE A 234 5.65 -43.27 10.35
C ILE A 234 6.78 -44.07 11.01
#